data_AF-A0A4Q2S826-F1
#
_entry.id   AF-A0A4Q2S826-F1
#
_cell.length_a   1.000
_cell.length_b   1.000
_cell.length_c   1.000
_cell.angle_alpha   90.00
_cell.angle_beta   90.00
_cell.angle_gamma   90.00
#
_symmetry.space_group_name_H-M   'P 1'
#
loop_
_entity.id
_entity.type
_entity.pdbx_description
1 polymer ?
#
loop_
_entity_poly.entity_id
_entity_poly.type
_entity_poly.pdbx_seq_one_letter_code
_entity_poly.pdbx_strand_id
1 'polypeptide(L)'
;MSVSTRFCGLAATAAITFAGFAVAPSATADETTETVPCASQQAKVDKAEEALERVTAVFARQQAKVKKAKKVVEQAEAGREKALARKALSKAKDVRDETKTTKRAQQQRLAKAEERLATCEAEEAATTPTPTPTPTTTA
;
A
#
# COMPACT_ATOMS: atom_id res chain seq x y z
N MET A 1 33.65 6.25 -29.25
CA MET A 1 33.69 7.64 -28.75
C MET A 1 32.71 8.46 -29.59
N SER A 2 31.62 8.95 -28.99
CA SER A 2 30.66 9.93 -29.57
C SER A 2 29.77 10.39 -28.42
N VAL A 3 30.21 11.40 -27.66
CA VAL A 3 29.86 12.84 -27.74
C VAL A 3 28.50 13.16 -27.10
N SER A 4 28.65 13.77 -25.92
CA SER A 4 27.72 14.57 -25.13
C SER A 4 26.74 15.44 -25.92
N THR A 5 25.50 15.52 -25.45
CA THR A 5 24.66 16.72 -25.59
C THR A 5 24.31 17.25 -24.20
N ARG A 6 24.95 18.39 -23.89
CA ARG A 6 24.62 19.26 -22.76
C ARG A 6 23.39 20.07 -23.15
N PHE A 7 22.37 20.09 -22.31
CA PHE A 7 21.38 21.18 -22.31
C PHE A 7 21.64 22.07 -21.10
N CYS A 8 22.25 23.22 -21.37
CA CYS A 8 22.27 24.39 -20.51
C CYS A 8 21.12 25.32 -20.92
N GLY A 9 20.56 26.00 -19.93
CA GLY A 9 19.80 27.24 -20.09
C GLY A 9 18.42 27.15 -19.43
N LEU A 10 17.94 28.11 -18.65
CA LEU A 10 18.49 29.39 -18.18
C LEU A 10 17.62 29.83 -16.99
N ALA A 11 18.16 30.74 -16.20
CA ALA A 11 17.65 31.25 -14.92
C ALA A 11 16.25 31.89 -14.95
N ALA A 12 15.54 31.79 -13.83
CA ALA A 12 14.67 32.85 -13.33
C ALA A 12 14.71 32.86 -11.80
N THR A 13 15.65 33.62 -11.25
CA THR A 13 15.61 34.10 -9.87
C THR A 13 14.44 35.08 -9.73
N ALA A 14 13.47 34.73 -8.89
CA ALA A 14 12.55 35.71 -8.30
C ALA A 14 12.59 35.53 -6.78
N ALA A 15 13.47 36.30 -6.14
CA ALA A 15 13.41 36.56 -4.71
C ALA A 15 12.24 37.54 -4.49
N ILE A 16 11.16 37.07 -3.87
CA ILE A 16 10.12 37.94 -3.34
C ILE A 16 10.17 37.82 -1.82
N THR A 17 10.93 38.73 -1.21
CA THR A 17 10.80 39.09 0.19
C THR A 17 9.51 39.90 0.36
N PHE A 18 8.50 39.34 0.99
CA PHE A 18 7.43 40.12 1.62
C PHE A 18 7.05 39.48 2.96
N ALA A 19 7.46 40.15 4.03
CA ALA A 19 6.86 40.04 5.34
C ALA A 19 5.45 40.62 5.29
N GLY A 20 4.49 39.99 5.97
CA GLY A 20 3.19 40.60 6.28
C GLY A 20 2.00 39.89 5.65
N PHE A 21 1.31 39.12 6.51
CA PHE A 21 -0.13 38.88 6.53
C PHE A 21 -0.94 39.29 5.27
N ALA A 22 -1.28 38.33 4.44
CA ALA A 22 -2.51 38.34 3.66
C ALA A 22 -2.92 36.89 3.38
N VAL A 23 -4.00 36.46 4.01
CA VAL A 23 -4.83 35.35 3.54
C VAL A 23 -5.22 35.69 2.11
N ALA A 24 -4.70 34.96 1.13
CA ALA A 24 -5.13 35.06 -0.26
C ALA A 24 -5.61 33.68 -0.73
N PRO A 25 -6.74 33.63 -1.45
CA PRO A 25 -7.62 32.48 -1.53
C PRO A 25 -6.99 31.36 -2.35
N SER A 26 -7.30 30.13 -1.94
CA SER A 26 -7.20 28.92 -2.73
C SER A 26 -7.61 29.19 -4.18
N ALA A 27 -6.68 28.99 -5.11
CA ALA A 27 -7.02 28.77 -6.50
C ALA A 27 -7.88 27.50 -6.54
N THR A 28 -9.20 27.68 -6.54
CA THR A 28 -10.16 26.62 -6.87
C THR A 28 -10.00 26.36 -8.35
N ALA A 29 -9.09 25.46 -8.69
CA ALA A 29 -9.23 24.67 -9.90
C ALA A 29 -10.61 24.01 -9.83
N ASP A 30 -11.33 24.10 -10.94
CA ASP A 30 -12.55 23.39 -11.24
C ASP A 30 -12.26 21.87 -11.21
N GLU A 31 -12.02 21.32 -10.02
CA GLU A 31 -12.05 19.88 -9.78
C GLU A 31 -13.41 19.62 -9.16
N THR A 32 -14.33 19.15 -9.99
CA THR A 32 -15.39 18.29 -9.49
C THR A 32 -14.66 17.18 -8.75
N THR A 33 -14.54 17.30 -7.43
CA THR A 33 -14.00 16.25 -6.59
C THR A 33 -14.98 15.11 -6.82
N GLU A 34 -14.66 14.17 -7.69
CA GLU A 34 -15.35 12.89 -7.71
C GLU A 34 -15.07 12.31 -6.34
N THR A 35 -15.96 12.61 -5.38
CA THR A 35 -15.94 12.07 -4.04
C THR A 35 -16.14 10.58 -4.22
N VAL A 36 -15.03 9.86 -4.30
CA VAL A 36 -15.02 8.41 -4.36
C VAL A 36 -15.78 7.94 -3.12
N PRO A 37 -16.95 7.31 -3.25
CA PRO A 37 -17.80 7.04 -2.11
C PRO A 37 -17.06 6.12 -1.14
N CYS A 38 -17.18 6.36 0.17
CA CYS A 38 -16.47 5.56 1.18
C CYS A 38 -16.81 4.07 1.09
N ALA A 39 -17.99 3.71 0.56
CA ALA A 39 -18.37 2.35 0.19
C ALA A 39 -17.37 1.66 -0.77
N SER A 40 -16.77 2.40 -1.70
CA SER A 40 -15.76 1.86 -2.61
C SER A 40 -14.39 1.67 -1.94
N GLN A 41 -14.12 2.37 -0.83
CA GLN A 41 -12.93 2.14 0.00
C GLN A 41 -13.12 0.92 0.89
N GLN A 42 -14.33 0.70 1.43
CA GLN A 42 -14.69 -0.53 2.13
C GLN A 42 -14.46 -1.77 1.24
N ALA A 43 -14.94 -1.74 -0.02
CA ALA A 43 -14.71 -2.83 -0.96
C ALA A 43 -13.21 -3.12 -1.22
N LYS A 44 -12.33 -2.11 -1.08
CA LYS A 44 -10.88 -2.30 -1.20
C LYS A 44 -10.28 -2.92 0.06
N VAL A 45 -10.81 -2.62 1.25
CA VAL A 45 -10.44 -3.27 2.50
C VAL A 45 -10.81 -4.75 2.43
N ASP A 46 -12.06 -5.07 2.09
CA ASP A 46 -12.55 -6.45 1.98
C ASP A 46 -11.69 -7.27 1.00
N LYS A 47 -11.35 -6.69 -0.15
CA LYS A 47 -10.48 -7.33 -1.15
C LYS A 47 -9.05 -7.52 -0.63
N ALA A 48 -8.53 -6.58 0.17
CA ALA A 48 -7.20 -6.69 0.76
C ALA A 48 -7.15 -7.77 1.84
N GLU A 49 -8.21 -7.91 2.64
CA GLU A 49 -8.39 -8.98 3.62
C GLU A 49 -8.41 -10.35 2.95
N GLU A 50 -9.25 -10.53 1.93
CA GLU A 50 -9.32 -11.80 1.19
C GLU A 50 -7.95 -12.16 0.59
N ALA A 51 -7.25 -11.18 0.03
CA ALA A 51 -5.92 -11.41 -0.52
C ALA A 51 -4.89 -11.75 0.58
N LEU A 52 -5.02 -11.19 1.78
CA LEU A 52 -4.19 -11.53 2.94
C LEU A 52 -4.44 -12.96 3.42
N GLU A 53 -5.69 -13.43 3.42
CA GLU A 53 -6.05 -14.80 3.76
C GLU A 53 -5.42 -15.78 2.77
N ARG A 54 -5.56 -15.52 1.47
CA ARG A 54 -4.97 -16.34 0.41
C ARG A 54 -3.45 -16.46 0.56
N VAL A 55 -2.73 -15.35 0.73
CA VAL A 55 -1.26 -15.40 0.88
C VAL A 55 -0.85 -16.06 2.21
N THR A 56 -1.67 -15.93 3.26
CA THR A 56 -1.44 -16.63 4.53
C THR A 56 -1.57 -18.15 4.36
N ALA A 57 -2.57 -18.62 3.62
CA ALA A 57 -2.72 -20.03 3.28
C ALA A 57 -1.54 -20.55 2.44
N VAL A 58 -1.07 -19.78 1.46
CA VAL A 58 0.13 -20.12 0.68
C VAL A 58 1.36 -20.21 1.60
N PHE A 59 1.55 -19.26 2.51
CA PHE A 59 2.66 -19.28 3.46
C PHE A 59 2.64 -20.53 4.35
N ALA A 60 1.48 -20.93 4.86
CA ALA A 60 1.32 -22.17 5.61
C ALA A 60 1.71 -23.41 4.79
N ARG A 61 1.30 -23.47 3.51
CA ARG A 61 1.71 -24.54 2.59
C ARG A 61 3.22 -24.56 2.36
N GLN A 62 3.87 -23.40 2.22
CA GLN A 62 5.33 -23.35 2.06
C GLN A 62 6.07 -23.79 3.33
N GLN A 63 5.57 -23.43 4.51
CA GLN A 63 6.13 -23.97 5.77
C GLN A 63 6.05 -25.49 5.82
N ALA A 64 4.92 -26.08 5.40
CA ALA A 64 4.77 -27.53 5.32
C ALA A 64 5.76 -28.16 4.33
N LYS A 65 5.99 -27.53 3.17
CA LYS A 65 7.01 -27.99 2.20
C LYS A 65 8.43 -27.93 2.77
N VAL A 66 8.79 -26.88 3.49
CA VAL A 66 10.11 -26.80 4.17
C VAL A 66 10.24 -27.90 5.22
N LYS A 67 9.19 -28.17 6.01
CA LYS A 67 9.19 -29.29 6.98
C LYS A 67 9.39 -30.64 6.28
N LYS A 68 8.70 -30.88 5.16
CA LYS A 68 8.88 -32.10 4.35
C LYS A 68 10.30 -32.20 3.79
N ALA A 69 10.83 -31.13 3.20
CA ALA A 69 12.19 -31.11 2.66
C ALA A 69 13.26 -31.36 3.73
N LYS A 70 13.06 -30.87 4.96
CA LYS A 70 13.93 -31.21 6.10
C LYS A 70 13.95 -32.72 6.37
N LYS A 71 12.79 -33.36 6.44
CA LYS A 71 12.70 -34.82 6.62
C LYS A 71 13.39 -35.60 5.50
N VAL A 72 13.27 -35.14 4.26
CA VAL A 72 13.97 -35.75 3.11
C VAL A 72 15.48 -35.64 3.27
N VAL A 73 16.01 -34.50 3.73
CA VAL A 73 17.45 -34.35 4.01
C VAL A 73 17.93 -35.25 5.15
N GLU A 74 17.09 -35.46 6.16
CA GLU A 74 17.38 -36.35 7.30
C GLU A 74 17.44 -37.82 6.87
N GLN A 75 16.57 -38.22 5.93
CA GLN A 75 16.48 -39.59 5.42
C GLN A 75 17.46 -39.89 4.28
N ALA A 76 17.92 -38.88 3.55
CA ALA A 76 18.79 -39.05 2.39
C ALA A 76 20.17 -39.62 2.74
N GLU A 77 20.60 -40.60 1.96
CA GLU A 77 21.93 -41.20 2.06
C GLU A 77 23.03 -40.21 1.67
N ALA A 78 24.26 -40.48 2.14
CA ALA A 78 25.40 -39.60 1.92
C ALA A 78 25.75 -39.38 0.44
N GLY A 79 26.58 -38.37 0.18
CA GLY A 79 27.03 -38.06 -1.18
C GLY A 79 25.99 -37.26 -1.98
N ARG A 80 25.72 -37.70 -3.22
CA ARG A 80 24.93 -36.93 -4.19
C ARG A 80 23.48 -36.75 -3.77
N GLU A 81 22.88 -37.77 -3.16
CA GLU A 81 21.47 -37.71 -2.74
C GLU A 81 21.24 -36.65 -1.66
N LYS A 82 22.05 -36.66 -0.58
CA LYS A 82 22.00 -35.62 0.45
C LYS A 82 22.28 -34.22 -0.09
N ALA A 83 23.18 -34.09 -1.07
CA ALA A 83 23.45 -32.80 -1.70
C ALA A 83 22.23 -32.27 -2.46
N LEU A 84 21.54 -33.12 -3.24
CA LEU A 84 20.30 -32.77 -3.94
C LEU A 84 19.17 -32.43 -2.95
N ALA A 85 19.01 -33.22 -1.88
CA ALA A 85 18.03 -32.96 -0.84
C ALA A 85 18.27 -31.60 -0.14
N ARG A 86 19.54 -31.26 0.14
CA ARG A 86 19.91 -29.96 0.72
C ARG A 86 19.61 -28.80 -0.22
N LYS A 87 19.89 -28.96 -1.52
CA LYS A 87 19.54 -27.96 -2.54
C LYS A 87 18.02 -27.75 -2.63
N ALA A 88 17.24 -28.83 -2.60
CA ALA A 88 15.79 -28.76 -2.58
C ALA A 88 15.26 -28.06 -1.31
N LEU A 89 15.84 -28.36 -0.15
CA LEU A 89 15.52 -27.66 1.10
C LEU A 89 15.83 -26.16 1.01
N SER A 90 16.98 -25.77 0.46
CA SER A 90 17.34 -24.36 0.27
C SER A 90 16.28 -23.66 -0.58
N LYS A 91 15.99 -24.21 -1.76
CA LYS A 91 14.96 -23.67 -2.66
C LYS A 91 13.59 -23.54 -1.98
N ALA A 92 13.20 -24.52 -1.15
CA ALA A 92 11.96 -24.45 -0.40
C ALA A 92 11.95 -23.34 0.67
N LYS A 93 13.11 -23.06 1.30
CA LYS A 93 13.25 -21.94 2.24
C LYS A 93 13.17 -20.59 1.51
N ASP A 94 13.83 -20.47 0.37
CA ASP A 94 13.84 -19.24 -0.42
C ASP A 94 12.41 -18.86 -0.83
N VAL A 95 11.67 -19.81 -1.40
CA VAL A 95 10.25 -19.61 -1.77
C VAL A 95 9.36 -19.27 -0.56
N ARG A 96 9.61 -19.89 0.59
CA ARG A 96 8.89 -19.56 1.84
C ARG A 96 9.17 -18.11 2.24
N ASP A 97 10.41 -17.65 2.12
CA ASP A 97 10.82 -16.31 2.52
C ASP A 97 10.28 -15.24 1.56
N GLU A 98 10.25 -15.51 0.26
CA GLU A 98 9.53 -14.68 -0.73
C GLU A 98 8.02 -14.61 -0.45
N THR A 99 7.42 -15.73 -0.03
CA THR A 99 6.00 -15.74 0.35
C THR A 99 5.77 -14.91 1.62
N LYS A 100 6.73 -14.95 2.57
CA LYS A 100 6.70 -14.15 3.80
C LYS A 100 6.75 -12.65 3.50
N THR A 101 7.63 -12.22 2.58
CA THR A 101 7.71 -10.81 2.18
C THR A 101 6.44 -10.37 1.46
N THR A 102 5.88 -11.21 0.59
CA THR A 102 4.59 -10.96 -0.06
C THR A 102 3.46 -10.80 0.95
N LYS A 103 3.40 -11.67 1.98
CA LYS A 103 2.42 -11.55 3.08
C LYS A 103 2.56 -10.22 3.80
N ARG A 104 3.79 -9.79 4.13
CA ARG A 104 4.04 -8.49 4.77
C ARG A 104 3.59 -7.32 3.91
N ALA A 105 3.85 -7.38 2.60
CA ALA A 105 3.38 -6.35 1.67
C ALA A 105 1.85 -6.26 1.62
N GLN A 106 1.15 -7.41 1.69
CA GLN A 106 -0.32 -7.42 1.78
C GLN A 106 -0.84 -6.83 3.10
N GLN A 107 -0.19 -7.12 4.23
CA GLN A 107 -0.51 -6.49 5.52
C GLN A 107 -0.38 -4.97 5.46
N GLN A 108 0.69 -4.45 4.84
CA GLN A 108 0.87 -3.01 4.67
C GLN A 108 -0.18 -2.38 3.75
N ARG A 109 -0.59 -3.09 2.69
CA ARG A 109 -1.65 -2.62 1.78
C ARG A 109 -3.00 -2.56 2.47
N LEU A 110 -3.30 -3.53 3.34
CA LEU A 110 -4.50 -3.55 4.16
C LEU A 110 -4.49 -2.36 5.13
N ALA A 111 -3.40 -2.16 5.89
CA ALA A 111 -3.29 -1.03 6.82
C ALA A 111 -3.50 0.32 6.09
N LYS A 112 -2.92 0.48 4.90
CA LYS A 112 -3.12 1.70 4.09
C LYS A 112 -4.56 1.84 3.54
N ALA A 113 -5.26 0.74 3.31
CA ALA A 113 -6.66 0.78 2.89
C ALA A 113 -7.56 1.19 4.06
N GLU A 114 -7.30 0.69 5.26
CA GLU A 114 -7.98 1.10 6.49
C GLU A 114 -7.76 2.59 6.78
N GLU A 115 -6.53 3.09 6.66
CA GLU A 115 -6.23 4.54 6.81
C GLU A 115 -7.03 5.41 5.84
N ARG A 116 -7.15 4.98 4.58
CA ARG A 116 -7.94 5.69 3.56
C ARG A 116 -9.42 5.67 3.84
N LEU A 117 -9.92 4.56 4.37
CA LEU A 117 -11.32 4.43 4.76
C LEU A 117 -11.62 5.38 5.93
N ALA A 118 -10.78 5.36 6.98
CA ALA A 118 -10.94 6.27 8.11
C ALA A 118 -10.88 7.75 7.70
N THR A 119 -10.01 8.09 6.74
CA THR A 119 -9.94 9.45 6.19
C THR A 119 -11.23 9.81 5.45
N CYS A 120 -11.75 8.89 4.63
CA CYS A 120 -12.99 9.10 3.88
C CYS A 120 -14.20 9.28 4.82
N GLU A 121 -14.33 8.45 5.85
CA GLU A 121 -15.40 8.55 6.85
C GLU A 121 -15.34 9.88 7.61
N ALA A 122 -14.14 10.38 7.91
CA ALA A 122 -13.96 11.68 8.54
C ALA A 122 -14.37 12.85 7.62
N GLU A 123 -14.09 12.76 6.32
CA GLU A 123 -14.50 13.75 5.31
C GLU A 123 -16.02 13.73 5.07
N GLU A 124 -16.64 12.54 5.07
CA GLU A 124 -18.10 12.38 4.94
C GLU A 124 -18.83 12.95 6.18
N ALA A 125 -18.28 12.75 7.37
CA ALA A 125 -18.80 13.37 8.59
C ALA A 125 -18.68 14.90 8.59
N ALA A 126 -17.60 15.46 8.01
CA ALA A 126 -17.37 16.90 7.95
C ALA A 126 -18.22 17.63 6.89
N THR A 127 -18.71 16.91 5.89
CA THR A 127 -19.54 17.48 4.81
C THR A 127 -21.04 17.40 5.10
N THR A 128 -21.46 16.83 6.23
CA THR A 128 -22.85 16.86 6.66
C THR A 128 -23.21 18.31 7.06
N PRO A 129 -24.02 19.05 6.29
CA PRO A 129 -24.35 20.42 6.63
C PRO A 129 -25.18 20.43 7.92
N THR A 130 -24.67 21.08 8.96
CA THR A 130 -25.46 21.53 10.09
C THR A 130 -26.73 22.20 9.53
N PRO A 131 -27.95 21.74 9.89
CA PRO A 131 -29.16 22.41 9.44
C PRO A 131 -29.13 23.85 9.97
N THR A 132 -29.02 24.80 9.05
CA THR A 132 -29.24 26.22 9.30
C THR A 132 -30.53 26.37 10.11
N PRO A 133 -30.51 26.91 11.34
CA PRO A 133 -31.75 27.23 12.03
C PRO A 133 -32.45 28.30 11.20
N THR A 134 -33.56 27.93 10.57
CA THR A 134 -34.50 28.85 9.93
C THR A 134 -34.93 29.89 10.98
N PRO A 135 -34.68 31.19 10.79
CA PRO A 135 -35.30 32.17 11.67
C PRO A 135 -36.81 32.17 11.38
N THR A 136 -37.57 31.65 12.34
CA THR A 136 -39.02 31.79 12.40
C THR A 136 -39.38 33.28 12.43
N THR A 137 -39.90 33.80 11.33
CA THR A 137 -40.57 35.11 11.30
C THR A 137 -41.93 34.94 11.94
N THR A 138 -42.07 35.37 13.19
CA THR A 138 -43.36 35.58 13.86
C THR A 138 -44.01 36.83 13.25
N ALA A 139 -45.20 36.66 12.70
CA ALA A 139 -46.12 37.74 12.32
C ALA A 139 -47.18 37.93 13.40
#